data_AF-A0AAY4BMM7-F1
#
_entry.id   AF-A0AAY4BMM7-F1
#
_cell.length_a   1.000
_cell.length_b   1.000
_cell.length_c   1.000
_cell.angle_alpha   90.00
_cell.angle_beta   90.00
_cell.angle_gamma   90.00
#
_symmetry.space_group_name_H-M   'P 1'
#
loop_
_entity.id
_entity.type
_entity.pdbx_description
1 polymer ?
#
loop_
_entity_poly.entity_id
_entity_poly.type
_entity_poly.pdbx_seq_one_letter_code
_entity_poly.pdbx_strand_id
1 'polypeptide(L)'
;MPFEFRALMFGIVTVLVAFLILADISEVEEEIANTGIYQKFHSQNFIPKSNRFVGAKNRKLNLFSYSALTCVTATFSFFRKNILRFLDAERDISILKGTLKPGDVVHYIFDRQSTMNISENLYRLLPTASPMKNQHHRLCAIVGNSGILLNSSCGPEIDSHDFVIRCNLAPVEEYAADVGHRTDLVTMNPSVVQRAFQDLANEEWRERFVQRLRALSGSVLWIPAFMAKGGEERVEWAIRLILLHTVNVRTAFPSLRLLHAVRGYWLTNQVLIKRPTTGLLMYTMATRFCEEIHLYGFWPFHRDAQGKPVKYHYYDALTYEYTSHSSPHTMPLEFRTLRALHRQGALRLHTGTCSPAA
;
A
#
# COMPACT_ATOMS: atom_id res chain seq x y z
N MET A 1 8.01 9.57 37.83
CA MET A 1 6.55 9.41 37.97
C MET A 1 6.25 7.98 38.40
N PRO A 2 5.48 7.77 39.48
CA PRO A 2 5.10 6.44 39.94
C PRO A 2 4.28 5.69 38.88
N PHE A 3 4.39 4.35 38.88
CA PHE A 3 3.85 3.46 37.85
C PHE A 3 2.32 3.61 37.66
N GLU A 4 1.60 3.87 38.75
CA GLU A 4 0.16 4.10 38.77
C GLU A 4 -0.25 5.34 37.95
N PHE A 5 0.57 6.40 37.96
CA PHE A 5 0.31 7.61 37.20
C PHE A 5 0.48 7.40 35.69
N ARG A 6 1.37 6.49 35.28
CA ARG A 6 1.56 6.12 33.87
C ARG A 6 0.42 5.25 33.35
N ALA A 7 -0.07 4.33 34.16
CA ALA A 7 -1.23 3.50 33.81
C ALA A 7 -2.51 4.35 33.70
N LEU A 8 -2.71 5.30 34.62
CA LEU A 8 -3.83 6.23 34.59
C LEU A 8 -3.80 7.15 33.36
N MET A 9 -2.64 7.73 33.05
CA MET A 9 -2.45 8.56 31.85
C MET A 9 -2.68 7.76 30.57
N PHE A 10 -2.23 6.50 30.51
CA PHE A 10 -2.47 5.62 29.37
C PHE A 10 -3.95 5.27 29.21
N GLY A 11 -4.65 5.02 30.31
CA GLY A 11 -6.10 4.80 30.32
C GLY A 11 -6.88 6.02 29.81
N ILE A 12 -6.54 7.22 30.28
CA ILE A 12 -7.18 8.47 29.86
C ILE A 12 -6.94 8.75 28.38
N VAL A 13 -5.71 8.57 27.88
CA VAL A 13 -5.39 8.77 26.46
C VAL A 13 -6.13 7.73 25.59
N THR A 14 -6.20 6.47 26.02
CA THR A 14 -6.91 5.42 25.27
C THR A 14 -8.42 5.70 25.19
N VAL A 15 -9.01 6.16 26.29
CA VAL A 15 -10.43 6.55 26.35
C VAL A 15 -10.70 7.78 25.48
N LEU A 16 -9.81 8.79 25.52
CA LEU A 16 -9.92 9.98 24.65
C LEU A 16 -9.82 9.61 23.17
N VAL A 17 -8.91 8.71 22.80
CA VAL A 17 -8.80 8.21 21.42
C VAL A 17 -10.07 7.46 21.01
N ALA A 18 -10.62 6.62 21.90
CA ALA A 18 -11.89 5.93 21.63
C ALA A 18 -13.07 6.89 21.48
N PHE A 19 -13.15 7.93 22.31
CA PHE A 19 -14.18 8.97 22.20
C PHE A 19 -14.05 9.79 20.92
N LEU A 20 -12.83 10.12 20.49
CA LEU A 20 -12.59 10.81 19.22
C LEU A 20 -12.97 9.92 18.02
N ILE A 21 -12.69 8.62 18.08
CA ILE A 21 -13.12 7.66 17.06
C ILE A 21 -14.65 7.53 17.01
N LEU A 22 -15.34 7.52 18.15
CA LEU A 22 -16.80 7.43 18.22
C LEU A 22 -17.50 8.73 17.77
N ALA A 23 -16.96 9.89 18.15
CA ALA A 23 -17.46 11.19 17.68
C ALA A 23 -17.28 11.34 16.16
N ASP A 24 -16.17 10.83 15.61
CA ASP A 24 -15.92 10.81 14.16
C ASP A 24 -16.87 9.85 13.41
N ILE A 25 -17.33 8.76 14.04
CA ILE A 25 -18.34 7.86 13.44
C ILE A 25 -19.67 8.59 13.26
N SER A 26 -20.08 9.37 14.26
CA SER A 26 -21.32 10.15 14.16
C SER A 26 -21.26 11.27 13.12
N GLU A 27 -20.11 11.92 12.94
CA GLU A 27 -19.94 12.98 11.94
C GLU A 27 -19.94 12.43 10.50
N VAL A 28 -19.44 11.20 10.30
CA VAL A 28 -19.46 10.50 9.01
C VAL A 28 -20.85 9.97 8.66
N GLU A 29 -21.65 9.53 9.64
CA GLU A 29 -23.07 9.20 9.41
C GLU A 29 -23.86 10.43 8.93
N GLU A 30 -23.53 11.62 9.45
CA GLU A 30 -24.11 12.90 9.01
C GLU A 30 -23.66 13.31 7.60
N GLU A 31 -22.38 13.06 7.25
CA GLU A 31 -21.84 13.30 5.90
C GLU A 31 -22.46 12.36 4.84
N ILE A 32 -22.74 11.10 5.21
CA ILE A 32 -23.45 10.13 4.37
C ILE A 32 -24.94 10.47 4.25
N ALA A 33 -25.59 10.92 5.32
CA ALA A 33 -27.00 11.34 5.27
C ALA A 33 -27.22 12.51 4.29
N ASN A 34 -26.25 13.42 4.18
CA ASN A 34 -26.28 14.55 3.23
C ASN A 34 -26.03 14.16 1.75
N THR A 35 -25.62 12.93 1.45
CA THR A 35 -25.48 12.41 0.07
C THR A 35 -26.78 11.80 -0.50
N GLY A 36 -27.90 11.90 0.22
CA GLY A 36 -29.23 11.56 -0.30
C GLY A 36 -29.51 10.05 -0.42
N ILE A 37 -28.75 9.19 0.28
CA ILE A 37 -28.89 7.72 0.19
C ILE A 37 -29.80 7.14 1.31
N TYR A 38 -30.32 7.96 2.22
CA TYR A 38 -31.28 7.54 3.26
C TYR A 38 -32.61 8.28 3.15
N GLN A 39 -33.36 8.03 2.07
CA GLN A 39 -34.78 8.38 2.02
C GLN A 39 -35.63 7.17 1.62
N LYS A 40 -35.51 6.11 2.43
CA LYS A 40 -36.54 5.08 2.61
C LYS A 40 -36.12 4.26 3.83
N PHE A 41 -36.54 4.70 5.01
CA PHE A 41 -37.06 3.89 6.12
C PHE A 41 -37.10 4.77 7.37
N HIS A 42 -38.30 4.82 7.97
CA HIS A 42 -38.68 5.46 9.23
C HIS A 42 -38.89 6.98 9.28
N SER A 43 -40.16 7.32 9.03
CA SER A 43 -40.91 8.31 9.79
C SER A 43 -40.87 8.03 11.30
N GLN A 44 -40.59 9.05 12.11
CA GLN A 44 -41.43 9.57 13.21
C GLN A 44 -40.64 10.57 14.08
N ASN A 45 -41.16 11.80 14.14
CA ASN A 45 -41.10 12.84 15.18
C ASN A 45 -39.96 12.83 16.23
N PHE A 46 -39.24 13.95 16.37
CA PHE A 46 -39.38 14.90 17.50
C PHE A 46 -38.46 16.13 17.32
N ILE A 47 -39.02 17.33 17.51
CA ILE A 47 -38.36 18.64 17.61
C ILE A 47 -38.07 18.91 19.11
N PRO A 48 -36.92 19.50 19.51
CA PRO A 48 -36.91 20.93 19.87
C PRO A 48 -35.66 21.73 19.46
N LYS A 49 -35.90 23.04 19.34
CA LYS A 49 -35.00 24.14 18.92
C LYS A 49 -34.05 24.63 20.03
N SER A 50 -33.12 25.48 19.59
CA SER A 50 -32.40 26.60 20.28
C SER A 50 -30.92 26.30 20.58
N ASN A 51 -29.95 27.22 20.51
CA ASN A 51 -29.96 28.66 20.28
C ASN A 51 -28.57 29.14 19.79
N ARG A 52 -28.54 30.28 19.10
CA ARG A 52 -27.34 31.06 18.70
C ARG A 52 -26.45 31.42 19.89
N PHE A 53 -25.13 31.45 19.69
CA PHE A 53 -24.27 32.48 20.29
C PHE A 53 -23.19 32.95 19.30
N VAL A 54 -22.99 34.28 19.31
CA VAL A 54 -22.14 35.07 18.42
C VAL A 54 -20.79 35.32 19.09
N GLY A 55 -19.71 35.13 18.30
CA GLY A 55 -18.54 36.01 18.18
C GLY A 55 -17.63 36.26 19.39
N ALA A 56 -16.34 35.94 19.22
CA ALA A 56 -15.24 36.78 19.69
C ALA A 56 -13.97 36.52 18.86
N LYS A 57 -13.47 37.57 18.20
CA LYS A 57 -12.11 37.64 17.65
C LYS A 57 -11.11 37.63 18.82
N ASN A 58 -10.02 36.87 18.68
CA ASN A 58 -8.77 37.24 19.35
C ASN A 58 -7.56 36.82 18.51
N ARG A 59 -6.72 37.81 18.18
CA ARG A 59 -5.36 37.62 17.67
C ARG A 59 -4.51 37.01 18.79
N LYS A 60 -3.71 35.99 18.51
CA LYS A 60 -2.46 35.73 19.26
C LYS A 60 -1.44 34.97 18.42
N LEU A 61 -0.33 35.68 18.21
CA LEU A 61 1.05 35.34 17.90
C LEU A 61 1.42 33.93 17.39
N ASN A 62 2.19 33.95 16.31
CA ASN A 62 3.01 32.87 15.76
C ASN A 62 3.91 32.22 16.84
N LEU A 63 3.54 31.01 17.28
CA LEU A 63 4.43 30.10 18.01
C LEU A 63 4.16 28.62 17.68
N PHE A 64 3.76 28.32 16.43
CA PHE A 64 3.22 26.99 16.06
C PHE A 64 4.07 26.14 15.09
N SER A 65 5.28 26.55 14.74
CA SER A 65 6.06 25.81 13.74
C SER A 65 7.00 24.72 14.30
N TYR A 66 7.49 24.85 15.53
CA TYR A 66 8.45 23.88 16.10
C TYR A 66 7.81 22.66 16.80
N SER A 67 6.63 22.80 17.42
CA SER A 67 5.98 21.72 18.18
C SER A 67 5.28 20.68 17.30
N ALA A 68 4.77 21.08 16.13
CA ALA A 68 4.09 20.20 15.19
C ALA A 68 5.07 19.18 14.55
N LEU A 69 6.27 19.63 14.16
CA LEU A 69 7.29 18.77 13.54
C LEU A 69 7.83 17.72 14.52
N THR A 70 8.00 18.07 15.80
CA THR A 70 8.40 17.12 16.86
C THR A 70 7.32 16.09 17.21
N CYS A 71 6.04 16.43 17.06
CA CYS A 71 4.92 15.52 17.32
C CYS A 71 4.74 14.47 16.21
N VAL A 72 4.90 14.90 14.95
CA VAL A 72 4.81 14.04 13.76
C VAL A 72 5.94 12.99 13.74
N THR A 73 7.17 13.40 14.05
CA THR A 73 8.34 12.50 14.11
C THR A 73 8.25 11.47 15.25
N ALA A 74 7.71 11.85 16.41
CA ALA A 74 7.50 10.92 17.53
C ALA A 74 6.43 9.86 17.23
N THR A 75 5.35 10.24 16.54
CA THR A 75 4.24 9.36 16.17
C THR A 75 4.67 8.30 15.17
N PHE A 76 5.39 8.67 14.11
CA PHE A 76 5.93 7.71 13.15
C PHE A 76 6.94 6.74 13.79
N SER A 77 7.83 7.24 14.67
CA SER A 77 8.79 6.40 15.41
C SER A 77 8.10 5.35 16.29
N PHE A 78 6.98 5.68 16.92
CA PHE A 78 6.16 4.74 17.69
C PHE A 78 5.58 3.63 16.80
N PHE A 79 5.00 3.98 15.64
CA PHE A 79 4.47 2.99 14.69
C PHE A 79 5.57 2.04 14.19
N ARG A 80 6.74 2.56 13.78
CA ARG A 80 7.88 1.73 13.35
C ARG A 80 8.33 0.73 14.43
N LYS A 81 8.40 1.18 15.68
CA LYS A 81 8.81 0.34 16.82
C LYS A 81 7.81 -0.77 17.12
N ASN A 82 6.52 -0.56 16.86
CA ASN A 82 5.51 -1.61 17.01
C ASN A 82 5.58 -2.63 15.87
N ILE A 83 5.74 -2.18 14.62
CA ILE A 83 5.85 -3.07 13.44
C ILE A 83 7.07 -3.99 13.54
N LEU A 84 8.18 -3.49 14.11
CA LEU A 84 9.41 -4.26 14.39
C LEU A 84 9.18 -5.60 15.09
N ARG A 85 8.15 -5.70 15.93
CA ARG A 85 7.84 -6.93 16.68
C ARG A 85 7.25 -8.03 15.79
N PHE A 86 6.72 -7.66 14.63
CA PHE A 86 6.05 -8.56 13.71
C PHE A 86 6.90 -8.85 12.47
N LEU A 87 7.57 -7.83 11.94
CA LEU A 87 8.16 -7.83 10.62
C LEU A 87 9.67 -7.50 10.65
N ASP A 88 10.45 -8.35 10.00
CA ASP A 88 11.87 -8.14 9.70
C ASP A 88 12.02 -8.02 8.18
N ALA A 89 12.18 -6.80 7.68
CA ALA A 89 12.24 -6.57 6.24
C ALA A 89 13.42 -7.28 5.57
N GLU A 90 14.54 -7.49 6.25
CA GLU A 90 15.67 -8.21 5.64
C GLU A 90 15.34 -9.69 5.45
N ARG A 91 14.63 -10.31 6.40
CA ARG A 91 14.26 -11.73 6.33
C ARG A 91 12.98 -12.00 5.56
N ASP A 92 12.03 -11.07 5.61
CA ASP A 92 10.69 -11.30 5.06
C ASP A 92 10.55 -10.87 3.60
N ILE A 93 11.42 -9.99 3.11
CA ILE A 93 11.40 -9.54 1.70
C ILE A 93 11.62 -10.68 0.73
N SER A 94 12.51 -11.62 1.06
CA SER A 94 12.83 -12.75 0.20
C SER A 94 13.28 -14.00 0.97
N ILE A 95 12.84 -15.16 0.49
CA ILE A 95 13.50 -16.44 0.71
C ILE A 95 14.90 -16.35 0.08
N LEU A 96 15.92 -16.86 0.78
CA LEU A 96 17.30 -16.84 0.32
C LEU A 96 17.72 -18.18 -0.28
N LYS A 97 18.70 -18.13 -1.16
CA LYS A 97 19.32 -19.32 -1.73
C LYS A 97 19.94 -20.17 -0.63
N GLY A 98 19.65 -21.47 -0.65
CA GLY A 98 20.04 -22.42 0.39
C GLY A 98 18.96 -22.71 1.43
N THR A 99 17.93 -21.87 1.54
CA THR A 99 16.74 -22.19 2.36
C THR A 99 15.85 -23.24 1.68
N LEU A 100 15.78 -23.20 0.35
CA LEU A 100 15.06 -24.15 -0.49
C LEU A 100 16.00 -24.72 -1.56
N LYS A 101 15.63 -25.86 -2.15
CA LYS A 101 16.30 -26.56 -3.23
C LYS A 101 15.32 -26.87 -4.37
N PRO A 102 15.80 -27.06 -5.61
CA PRO A 102 14.95 -27.55 -6.69
C PRO A 102 14.25 -28.86 -6.31
N GLY A 103 12.95 -28.95 -6.62
CA GLY A 103 12.10 -30.09 -6.25
C GLY A 103 11.44 -29.97 -4.87
N ASP A 104 11.87 -29.05 -4.00
CA ASP A 104 11.18 -28.80 -2.73
C ASP A 104 9.72 -28.38 -2.98
N VAL A 105 8.81 -28.88 -2.13
CA VAL A 105 7.37 -28.63 -2.23
C VAL A 105 7.00 -27.47 -1.32
N VAL A 106 6.38 -26.44 -1.88
CA VAL A 106 5.89 -25.26 -1.16
C VAL A 106 4.38 -25.15 -1.28
N HIS A 107 3.70 -25.00 -0.14
CA HIS A 107 2.25 -24.78 -0.09
C HIS A 107 1.90 -23.32 -0.39
N TYR A 108 0.80 -23.08 -1.12
CA TYR A 108 0.31 -21.72 -1.27
C TYR A 108 -0.21 -21.16 0.04
N ILE A 109 0.04 -19.86 0.26
CA ILE A 109 -0.38 -19.20 1.50
C ILE A 109 -1.91 -19.10 1.60
N PHE A 110 -2.60 -18.83 0.48
CA PHE A 110 -4.05 -18.70 0.44
C PHE A 110 -4.82 -19.98 0.12
N ASP A 111 -4.12 -21.04 -0.32
CA ASP A 111 -4.70 -22.35 -0.59
C ASP A 111 -3.70 -23.43 -0.14
N ARG A 112 -3.76 -23.78 1.15
CA ARG A 112 -2.79 -24.72 1.75
C ARG A 112 -2.94 -26.15 1.24
N GLN A 113 -4.03 -26.48 0.55
CA GLN A 113 -4.22 -27.81 -0.04
C GLN A 113 -3.48 -27.96 -1.37
N SER A 114 -3.12 -26.84 -2.00
CA SER A 114 -2.37 -26.82 -3.25
C SER A 114 -0.89 -26.49 -3.02
N THR A 115 -0.04 -27.04 -3.88
CA THR A 115 1.42 -26.92 -3.78
C THR A 115 2.05 -26.54 -5.11
N MET A 116 3.29 -26.02 -5.03
CA MET A 116 4.18 -25.76 -6.16
C MET A 116 5.56 -26.33 -5.84
N ASN A 117 6.21 -26.94 -6.82
CA ASN A 117 7.60 -27.35 -6.69
C ASN A 117 8.53 -26.19 -7.06
N ILE A 118 9.64 -26.06 -6.35
CA ILE A 118 10.70 -25.11 -6.71
C ILE A 118 11.35 -25.59 -8.02
N SER A 119 11.18 -24.81 -9.09
CA SER A 119 11.84 -25.07 -10.38
C SER A 119 13.32 -24.69 -10.35
N GLU A 120 14.12 -25.28 -11.23
CA GLU A 120 15.52 -24.91 -11.43
C GLU A 120 15.67 -23.41 -11.73
N ASN A 121 14.77 -22.87 -12.54
CA ASN A 121 14.77 -21.47 -12.96
C ASN A 121 14.46 -20.54 -11.78
N LEU A 122 13.46 -20.88 -10.96
CA LEU A 122 13.15 -20.11 -9.75
C LEU A 122 14.32 -20.15 -8.77
N TYR A 123 14.90 -21.34 -8.53
CA TYR A 123 16.06 -21.47 -7.64
C TYR A 123 17.28 -20.65 -8.11
N ARG A 124 17.51 -20.57 -9.43
CA ARG A 124 18.58 -19.72 -10.01
C ARG A 124 18.38 -18.24 -9.68
N LEU A 125 17.14 -17.78 -9.59
CA LEU A 125 16.78 -16.39 -9.27
C LEU A 125 16.55 -16.14 -7.77
N LEU A 126 16.71 -17.12 -6.88
CA LEU A 126 16.71 -16.84 -5.44
C LEU A 126 17.95 -16.02 -5.06
N PRO A 127 17.81 -14.90 -4.33
CA PRO A 127 18.94 -14.09 -3.94
C PRO A 127 19.79 -14.79 -2.89
N THR A 128 21.11 -14.63 -2.94
CA THR A 128 22.04 -15.17 -1.93
C THR A 128 22.09 -14.32 -0.66
N ALA A 129 21.75 -13.04 -0.75
CA ALA A 129 21.62 -12.11 0.35
C ALA A 129 20.37 -11.27 0.20
N SER A 130 19.80 -10.79 1.32
CA SER A 130 18.58 -9.98 1.27
C SER A 130 18.78 -8.72 0.41
N PRO A 131 17.88 -8.45 -0.57
CA PRO A 131 17.91 -7.20 -1.34
C PRO A 131 17.70 -5.95 -0.49
N MET A 132 17.21 -6.11 0.75
CA MET A 132 16.97 -5.02 1.70
C MET A 132 18.00 -4.97 2.82
N LYS A 133 19.09 -5.76 2.72
CA LYS A 133 20.16 -5.75 3.71
C LYS A 133 20.78 -4.36 3.82
N ASN A 134 20.83 -3.82 5.05
CA ASN A 134 21.38 -2.50 5.36
C ASN A 134 20.75 -1.35 4.54
N GLN A 135 19.54 -1.52 4.02
CA GLN A 135 18.87 -0.47 3.26
C GLN A 135 18.13 0.47 4.21
N HIS A 136 18.35 1.77 4.02
CA HIS A 136 17.73 2.81 4.79
C HIS A 136 17.60 4.07 3.93
N HIS A 137 16.38 4.56 3.78
CA HIS A 137 16.03 5.67 2.90
C HIS A 137 15.29 6.72 3.71
N ARG A 138 15.59 8.00 3.47
CA ARG A 138 14.93 9.09 4.18
C ARG A 138 13.51 9.28 3.65
N LEU A 139 13.36 9.47 2.33
CA LEU A 139 12.07 9.76 1.71
C LEU A 139 11.68 8.68 0.70
N CYS A 140 10.55 8.00 0.92
CA CYS A 140 10.05 6.94 0.04
C CYS A 140 8.69 7.26 -0.56
N ALA A 141 8.51 6.98 -1.84
CA ALA A 141 7.21 6.99 -2.50
C ALA A 141 6.71 5.54 -2.67
N ILE A 142 5.43 5.31 -2.38
CA ILE A 142 4.74 4.07 -2.74
C ILE A 142 3.62 4.43 -3.70
N VAL A 143 3.71 3.89 -4.91
CA VAL A 143 2.79 4.17 -6.00
C VAL A 143 1.86 2.96 -6.18
N GLY A 144 0.62 3.15 -5.74
CA GLY A 144 -0.50 2.28 -6.07
C GLY A 144 -1.00 2.53 -7.49
N ASN A 145 -1.97 1.73 -7.91
CA ASN A 145 -2.36 1.68 -9.33
C ASN A 145 -3.63 2.46 -9.65
N SER A 146 -4.25 3.16 -8.68
CA SER A 146 -5.56 3.80 -8.89
C SER A 146 -5.54 4.82 -10.02
N GLY A 147 -6.66 4.89 -10.76
CA GLY A 147 -6.89 5.89 -11.80
C GLY A 147 -6.93 7.33 -11.29
N ILE A 148 -6.93 7.56 -9.97
CA ILE A 148 -6.82 8.89 -9.37
C ILE A 148 -5.53 9.63 -9.79
N LEU A 149 -4.51 8.88 -10.24
CA LEU A 149 -3.25 9.45 -10.73
C LEU A 149 -3.38 10.12 -12.09
N LEU A 150 -4.40 9.81 -12.89
CA LEU A 150 -4.52 10.35 -14.24
C LEU A 150 -4.72 11.88 -14.23
N ASN A 151 -3.84 12.60 -14.94
CA ASN A 151 -3.73 14.06 -14.97
C ASN A 151 -3.38 14.70 -13.61
N SER A 152 -2.73 13.94 -12.72
CA SER A 152 -2.26 14.46 -11.43
C SER A 152 -0.98 15.27 -11.54
N SER A 153 -0.20 15.09 -12.61
CA SER A 153 1.15 15.68 -12.77
C SER A 153 2.12 15.33 -11.63
N CYS A 154 1.89 14.22 -10.93
CA CYS A 154 2.71 13.79 -9.79
C CYS A 154 4.04 13.14 -10.16
N GLY A 155 4.31 12.90 -11.44
CA GLY A 155 5.51 12.19 -11.88
C GLY A 155 6.82 12.78 -11.38
N PRO A 156 7.07 14.09 -11.56
CA PRO A 156 8.29 14.74 -11.07
C PRO A 156 8.44 14.66 -9.54
N GLU A 157 7.34 14.79 -8.79
CA GLU A 157 7.35 14.68 -7.33
C GLU A 157 7.70 13.24 -6.90
N ILE A 158 7.07 12.23 -7.51
CA ILE A 158 7.37 10.81 -7.25
C ILE A 158 8.85 10.51 -7.51
N ASP A 159 9.40 10.96 -8.64
CA ASP A 159 10.78 10.68 -9.03
C ASP A 159 11.82 11.38 -8.14
N SER A 160 11.41 12.44 -7.42
CA SER A 160 12.26 13.14 -6.44
C SER A 160 12.51 12.37 -5.13
N HIS A 161 11.77 11.28 -4.88
CA HIS A 161 11.93 10.47 -3.67
C HIS A 161 13.20 9.61 -3.73
N ASP A 162 13.83 9.34 -2.58
CA ASP A 162 15.06 8.55 -2.48
C ASP A 162 14.86 7.07 -2.84
N PHE A 163 13.62 6.56 -2.72
CA PHE A 163 13.26 5.18 -3.03
C PHE A 163 11.78 5.08 -3.46
N VAL A 164 11.53 4.53 -4.65
CA VAL A 164 10.19 4.41 -5.23
C VAL A 164 9.76 2.96 -5.30
N ILE A 165 8.65 2.63 -4.62
CA ILE A 165 8.03 1.32 -4.58
C ILE A 165 6.78 1.32 -5.46
N ARG A 166 6.73 0.46 -6.47
CA ARG A 166 5.58 0.32 -7.37
C ARG A 166 4.86 -1.01 -7.20
N CYS A 167 3.57 -1.03 -7.54
CA CYS A 167 2.74 -2.21 -7.39
C CYS A 167 2.45 -2.93 -8.72
N ASN A 168 2.60 -4.25 -8.70
CA ASN A 168 2.17 -5.19 -9.74
C ASN A 168 2.69 -4.87 -11.15
N LEU A 169 3.96 -4.47 -11.30
CA LEU A 169 4.63 -4.24 -12.58
C LEU A 169 3.79 -3.43 -13.57
N ALA A 170 3.06 -2.45 -13.04
CA ALA A 170 2.21 -1.59 -13.84
C ALA A 170 3.02 -0.87 -14.93
N PRO A 171 2.43 -0.60 -16.11
CA PRO A 171 3.00 0.28 -17.12
C PRO A 171 3.33 1.65 -16.54
N VAL A 172 4.37 2.27 -17.06
CA VAL A 172 4.90 3.54 -16.53
C VAL A 172 5.16 4.54 -17.66
N GLU A 173 5.75 4.09 -18.77
CA GLU A 173 6.25 4.96 -19.83
C GLU A 173 5.19 5.93 -20.37
N GLU A 174 4.00 5.42 -20.69
CA GLU A 174 2.89 6.20 -21.25
C GLU A 174 2.20 7.11 -20.22
N TYR A 175 2.52 6.94 -18.94
CA TYR A 175 1.89 7.62 -17.80
C TYR A 175 2.88 8.45 -16.99
N ALA A 176 4.11 8.61 -17.48
CA ALA A 176 5.21 9.11 -16.67
C ALA A 176 5.01 10.54 -16.14
N ALA A 177 4.26 11.39 -16.85
CA ALA A 177 3.88 12.72 -16.36
C ALA A 177 3.12 12.65 -15.02
N ASP A 178 2.32 11.59 -14.82
CA ASP A 178 1.48 11.39 -13.66
C ASP A 178 2.12 10.48 -12.62
N VAL A 179 2.85 9.45 -13.06
CA VAL A 179 3.34 8.37 -12.17
C VAL A 179 4.86 8.33 -12.02
N GLY A 180 5.61 9.10 -12.80
CA GLY A 180 7.09 9.14 -12.78
C GLY A 180 7.73 7.89 -13.39
N HIS A 181 9.02 7.93 -13.71
CA HIS A 181 9.76 6.78 -14.26
C HIS A 181 10.48 5.95 -13.20
N ARG A 182 10.93 6.58 -12.11
CA ARG A 182 11.80 5.97 -11.11
C ARG A 182 11.12 4.77 -10.48
N THR A 183 11.85 3.66 -10.39
CA THR A 183 11.38 2.42 -9.78
C THR A 183 12.57 1.79 -9.09
N ASP A 184 12.56 1.65 -7.77
CA ASP A 184 13.63 1.00 -7.00
C ASP A 184 13.21 -0.39 -6.51
N LEU A 185 11.92 -0.57 -6.23
CA LEU A 185 11.27 -1.84 -5.96
C LEU A 185 9.95 -1.89 -6.71
N VAL A 186 9.64 -3.02 -7.35
CA VAL A 186 8.32 -3.26 -7.94
C VAL A 186 7.85 -4.67 -7.64
N THR A 187 6.60 -4.82 -7.22
CA THR A 187 5.99 -6.14 -7.08
C THR A 187 5.46 -6.63 -8.42
N MET A 188 5.41 -7.94 -8.65
CA MET A 188 4.82 -8.53 -9.86
C MET A 188 3.88 -9.67 -9.46
N ASN A 189 2.66 -9.32 -9.02
CA ASN A 189 1.63 -10.32 -8.84
C ASN A 189 1.39 -11.05 -10.17
N PRO A 190 1.32 -12.40 -10.20
CA PRO A 190 1.21 -13.15 -11.46
C PRO A 190 0.05 -12.70 -12.34
N SER A 191 -1.07 -12.26 -11.75
CA SER A 191 -2.23 -11.77 -12.48
C SER A 191 -1.97 -10.52 -13.34
N VAL A 192 -0.87 -9.79 -13.12
CA VAL A 192 -0.53 -8.65 -13.99
C VAL A 192 -0.14 -9.10 -15.39
N VAL A 193 0.48 -10.28 -15.53
CA VAL A 193 0.88 -10.80 -16.85
C VAL A 193 -0.35 -10.99 -17.74
N GLN A 194 -1.46 -11.47 -17.16
CA GLN A 194 -2.74 -11.51 -17.85
C GLN A 194 -3.31 -10.11 -18.12
N ARG A 195 -3.38 -9.27 -17.07
CA ARG A 195 -4.18 -8.04 -17.10
C ARG A 195 -3.54 -6.91 -17.90
N ALA A 196 -2.23 -6.74 -17.80
CA ALA A 196 -1.50 -5.65 -18.46
C ALA A 196 -0.69 -6.12 -19.67
N PHE A 197 -0.44 -7.43 -19.79
CA PHE A 197 0.42 -7.99 -20.85
C PHE A 197 -0.25 -9.14 -21.63
N GLN A 198 -1.58 -9.26 -21.55
CA GLN A 198 -2.41 -10.22 -22.30
C GLN A 198 -1.86 -11.65 -22.34
N ASP A 199 -1.36 -12.16 -21.22
CA ASP A 199 -0.79 -13.50 -21.12
C ASP A 199 0.32 -13.77 -22.17
N LEU A 200 1.03 -12.72 -22.59
CA LEU A 200 2.09 -12.79 -23.60
C LEU A 200 1.64 -13.47 -24.90
N ALA A 201 0.37 -13.29 -25.27
CA ALA A 201 -0.31 -14.04 -26.34
C ALA A 201 0.37 -13.96 -27.72
N ASN A 202 1.17 -12.93 -27.97
CA ASN A 202 1.93 -12.74 -29.20
C ASN A 202 3.28 -12.05 -28.92
N GLU A 203 4.12 -11.93 -29.96
CA GLU A 203 5.45 -11.31 -29.84
C GLU A 203 5.39 -9.85 -29.40
N GLU A 204 4.35 -9.09 -29.77
CA GLU A 204 4.20 -7.70 -29.33
C GLU A 204 4.07 -7.62 -27.80
N TRP A 205 3.15 -8.40 -27.22
CA TRP A 205 2.95 -8.42 -25.77
C TRP A 205 4.14 -9.00 -25.01
N ARG A 206 4.82 -9.98 -25.59
CA ARG A 206 6.08 -10.50 -25.05
C ARG A 206 7.16 -9.42 -25.02
N GLU A 207 7.35 -8.70 -26.13
CA GLU A 207 8.35 -7.65 -26.22
C GLU A 207 8.03 -6.50 -25.27
N ARG A 208 6.75 -6.07 -25.15
CA ARG A 208 6.32 -5.08 -24.16
C ARG A 208 6.65 -5.50 -22.73
N PHE A 209 6.42 -6.76 -22.38
CA PHE A 209 6.75 -7.30 -21.06
C PHE A 209 8.27 -7.31 -20.81
N VAL A 210 9.06 -7.75 -21.79
CA VAL A 210 10.53 -7.75 -21.72
C VAL A 210 11.08 -6.33 -21.63
N GLN A 211 10.53 -5.37 -22.37
CA GLN A 211 10.90 -3.95 -22.27
C GLN A 211 10.61 -3.41 -20.88
N ARG A 212 9.43 -3.72 -20.31
CA ARG A 212 9.09 -3.32 -18.95
C ARG A 212 10.07 -3.89 -17.91
N LEU A 213 10.49 -5.14 -18.08
CA LEU A 213 11.50 -5.78 -17.24
C LEU A 213 12.88 -5.12 -17.40
N ARG A 214 13.33 -4.84 -18.64
CA ARG A 214 14.60 -4.16 -18.93
C ARG A 214 14.66 -2.76 -18.30
N ALA A 215 13.55 -2.02 -18.33
CA ALA A 215 13.44 -0.70 -17.71
C ALA A 215 13.66 -0.70 -16.18
N LEU A 216 13.64 -1.86 -15.52
CA LEU A 216 13.93 -1.95 -14.09
C LEU A 216 15.42 -1.76 -13.76
N SER A 217 16.34 -2.00 -14.69
CA SER A 217 17.77 -1.62 -14.59
C SER A 217 18.42 -1.72 -13.19
N GLY A 218 18.40 -2.91 -12.58
CA GLY A 218 19.00 -3.19 -11.27
C GLY A 218 18.05 -3.05 -10.06
N SER A 219 16.81 -2.65 -10.29
CA SER A 219 15.78 -2.57 -9.25
C SER A 219 15.31 -3.93 -8.76
N VAL A 220 14.64 -3.92 -7.61
CA VAL A 220 14.12 -5.14 -6.98
C VAL A 220 12.81 -5.54 -7.64
N LEU A 221 12.77 -6.71 -8.27
CA LEU A 221 11.55 -7.34 -8.77
C LEU A 221 11.05 -8.35 -7.74
N TRP A 222 9.97 -7.99 -7.04
CA TRP A 222 9.40 -8.80 -5.97
C TRP A 222 8.23 -9.65 -6.49
N ILE A 223 8.41 -10.98 -6.52
CA ILE A 223 7.49 -11.92 -7.15
C ILE A 223 6.83 -12.80 -6.08
N PRO A 224 5.54 -12.57 -5.72
CA PRO A 224 4.81 -13.38 -4.75
C PRO A 224 4.37 -14.74 -5.32
N ALA A 225 5.33 -15.57 -5.76
CA ALA A 225 5.09 -16.84 -6.44
C ALA A 225 4.23 -17.83 -5.64
N PHE A 226 4.31 -17.78 -4.30
CA PHE A 226 3.66 -18.75 -3.41
C PHE A 226 2.40 -18.21 -2.72
N MET A 227 1.88 -17.04 -3.12
CA MET A 227 0.70 -16.47 -2.45
C MET A 227 -0.60 -17.16 -2.82
N ALA A 228 -0.90 -17.29 -4.12
CA ALA A 228 -2.14 -17.83 -4.65
C ALA A 228 -1.87 -18.83 -5.77
N LYS A 229 -2.68 -19.89 -5.84
CA LYS A 229 -2.70 -20.84 -6.96
C LYS A 229 -3.15 -20.17 -8.26
N GLY A 230 -2.72 -20.71 -9.40
CA GLY A 230 -3.14 -20.30 -10.75
C GLY A 230 -2.25 -19.24 -11.40
N GLY A 231 -1.17 -18.85 -10.72
CA GLY A 231 -0.16 -17.92 -11.22
C GLY A 231 1.15 -18.58 -11.64
N GLU A 232 1.27 -19.90 -11.49
CA GLU A 232 2.53 -20.65 -11.61
C GLU A 232 3.18 -20.47 -12.97
N GLU A 233 2.36 -20.65 -14.01
CA GLU A 233 2.81 -20.57 -15.39
C GLU A 233 3.30 -19.14 -15.73
N ARG A 234 2.57 -18.11 -15.28
CA ARG A 234 2.93 -16.70 -15.47
C ARG A 234 4.22 -16.33 -14.73
N VAL A 235 4.42 -16.88 -13.53
CA VAL A 235 5.68 -16.73 -12.79
C VAL A 235 6.82 -17.38 -13.58
N GLU A 236 6.64 -18.60 -14.06
CA GLU A 236 7.65 -19.31 -14.83
C GLU A 236 7.97 -18.60 -16.16
N TRP A 237 6.98 -18.05 -16.87
CA TRP A 237 7.21 -17.22 -18.05
C TRP A 237 8.07 -15.99 -17.74
N ALA A 238 7.75 -15.26 -16.66
CA ALA A 238 8.52 -14.09 -16.27
C ALA A 238 9.96 -14.44 -15.92
N ILE A 239 10.16 -15.49 -15.11
CA ILE A 239 11.48 -16.01 -14.72
C ILE A 239 12.28 -16.44 -15.96
N ARG A 240 11.67 -17.16 -16.90
CA ARG A 240 12.32 -17.60 -18.12
C ARG A 240 12.78 -16.43 -18.98
N LEU A 241 11.95 -15.41 -19.14
CA LEU A 241 12.30 -14.22 -19.91
C LEU A 241 13.44 -13.41 -19.25
N ILE A 242 13.44 -13.31 -17.92
CA ILE A 242 14.55 -12.69 -17.17
C ILE A 242 15.86 -13.41 -17.46
N LEU A 243 15.86 -14.75 -17.38
CA LEU A 243 17.04 -15.56 -17.64
C LEU A 243 17.48 -15.52 -19.11
N LEU A 244 16.55 -15.68 -20.04
CA LEU A 244 16.80 -15.74 -21.48
C LEU A 244 17.36 -14.42 -22.02
N HIS A 245 16.82 -13.29 -21.58
CA HIS A 245 17.25 -11.96 -22.01
C HIS A 245 18.27 -11.32 -21.08
N THR A 246 18.79 -12.07 -20.10
CA THR A 246 19.78 -11.58 -19.12
C THR A 246 19.37 -10.24 -18.50
N VAL A 247 18.10 -10.11 -18.12
CA VAL A 247 17.57 -8.84 -17.64
C VAL A 247 18.24 -8.48 -16.31
N ASN A 248 18.81 -7.28 -16.24
CA ASN A 248 19.41 -6.74 -15.02
C ASN A 248 18.31 -6.38 -13.99
N VAL A 249 17.90 -7.34 -13.16
CA VAL A 249 16.98 -7.13 -12.04
C VAL A 249 17.47 -7.91 -10.82
N ARG A 250 17.18 -7.41 -9.62
CA ARG A 250 17.37 -8.17 -8.38
C ARG A 250 16.05 -8.81 -7.99
N THR A 251 15.94 -10.13 -8.10
CA THR A 251 14.71 -10.84 -7.76
C THR A 251 14.56 -11.05 -6.25
N ALA A 252 13.32 -10.97 -5.78
CA ALA A 252 12.91 -11.27 -4.41
C ALA A 252 11.63 -12.11 -4.41
N PHE A 253 11.59 -13.17 -3.61
CA PHE A 253 10.44 -14.06 -3.48
C PHE A 253 10.01 -14.09 -2.01
N PRO A 254 8.90 -13.47 -1.62
CA PRO A 254 8.60 -13.21 -0.22
C PRO A 254 8.60 -14.46 0.64
N SER A 255 9.05 -14.28 1.88
CA SER A 255 8.95 -15.30 2.90
C SER A 255 7.49 -15.73 3.09
N LEU A 256 7.29 -17.03 3.31
CA LEU A 256 5.98 -17.62 3.60
C LEU A 256 5.35 -17.03 4.88
N ARG A 257 6.16 -16.41 5.75
CA ARG A 257 5.72 -15.75 6.99
C ARG A 257 5.21 -14.32 6.79
N LEU A 258 5.70 -13.61 5.76
CA LEU A 258 5.51 -12.16 5.58
C LEU A 258 4.04 -11.75 5.73
N LEU A 259 3.16 -12.45 5.02
CA LEU A 259 1.75 -12.13 5.00
C LEU A 259 1.06 -12.36 6.35
N HIS A 260 1.44 -13.43 7.06
CA HIS A 260 0.95 -13.69 8.41
C HIS A 260 1.43 -12.63 9.40
N ALA A 261 2.69 -12.18 9.28
CA ALA A 261 3.24 -11.09 10.09
C ALA A 261 2.49 -9.78 9.87
N VAL A 262 2.27 -9.39 8.61
CA VAL A 262 1.53 -8.17 8.26
C VAL A 262 0.09 -8.24 8.74
N ARG A 263 -0.61 -9.36 8.49
CA ARG A 263 -1.99 -9.55 8.99
C ARG A 263 -2.06 -9.50 10.52
N GLY A 264 -1.11 -10.14 11.20
CA GLY A 264 -1.02 -10.13 12.66
C GLY A 264 -0.87 -8.72 13.21
N TYR A 265 0.03 -7.91 12.63
CA TYR A 265 0.21 -6.51 13.03
C TYR A 265 -1.10 -5.71 12.92
N TRP A 266 -1.76 -5.75 11.76
CA TRP A 266 -2.99 -4.98 11.55
C TRP A 266 -4.13 -5.45 12.45
N LEU A 267 -4.25 -6.77 12.65
CA LEU A 267 -5.24 -7.36 13.55
C LEU A 267 -5.04 -6.92 15.01
N THR A 268 -3.79 -6.93 15.52
CA THR A 268 -3.46 -6.45 16.87
C THR A 268 -3.79 -4.97 17.05
N ASN A 269 -3.77 -4.19 15.98
CA ASN A 269 -4.17 -2.78 15.96
C ASN A 269 -5.64 -2.58 15.57
N GLN A 270 -6.48 -3.60 15.76
CA GLN A 270 -7.94 -3.56 15.54
C GLN A 270 -8.37 -3.25 14.09
N VAL A 271 -7.50 -3.46 13.11
CA VAL A 271 -7.83 -3.33 11.69
C VAL A 271 -8.03 -4.73 11.11
N LEU A 272 -9.29 -5.15 10.98
CA LEU A 272 -9.66 -6.48 10.51
C LEU A 272 -9.49 -6.61 8.98
N ILE A 273 -8.27 -6.89 8.55
CA ILE A 273 -7.94 -7.12 7.15
C ILE A 273 -7.92 -8.62 6.85
N LYS A 274 -8.89 -9.08 6.06
CA LYS A 274 -8.98 -10.48 5.60
C LYS A 274 -7.76 -10.86 4.76
N ARG A 275 -7.42 -10.03 3.77
CA ARG A 275 -6.23 -10.16 2.93
C ARG A 275 -5.73 -8.77 2.56
N PRO A 276 -4.54 -8.35 3.02
CA PRO A 276 -4.01 -7.03 2.68
C PRO A 276 -3.81 -6.91 1.18
N THR A 277 -4.08 -5.74 0.62
CA THR A 277 -3.66 -5.42 -0.76
C THR A 277 -2.13 -5.38 -0.86
N THR A 278 -1.61 -5.49 -2.08
CA THR A 278 -0.18 -5.24 -2.35
C THR A 278 0.26 -3.87 -1.83
N GLY A 279 -0.57 -2.84 -1.97
CA GLY A 279 -0.25 -1.48 -1.50
C GLY A 279 -0.07 -1.42 0.01
N LEU A 280 -1.00 -2.00 0.78
CA LEU A 280 -0.88 -2.05 2.24
C LEU A 280 0.30 -2.92 2.70
N LEU A 281 0.56 -4.02 2.00
CA LEU A 281 1.71 -4.87 2.26
C LEU A 281 3.02 -4.10 2.07
N MET A 282 3.16 -3.36 0.95
CA MET A 282 4.33 -2.54 0.65
C MET A 282 4.50 -1.39 1.64
N TYR A 283 3.40 -0.71 2.03
CA TYR A 283 3.45 0.28 3.11
C TYR A 283 4.01 -0.31 4.40
N THR A 284 3.43 -1.44 4.85
CA THR A 284 3.87 -2.10 6.09
C THR A 284 5.35 -2.45 6.04
N MET A 285 5.84 -2.94 4.90
CA MET A 285 7.24 -3.31 4.71
C MET A 285 8.17 -2.09 4.66
N ALA A 286 7.77 -1.01 3.97
CA ALA A 286 8.52 0.23 3.85
C ALA A 286 8.76 0.93 5.20
N THR A 287 7.86 0.76 6.17
CA THR A 287 8.07 1.24 7.56
C THR A 287 9.28 0.61 8.26
N ARG A 288 9.96 -0.34 7.63
CA ARG A 288 11.20 -0.91 8.15
C ARG A 288 12.47 -0.25 7.63
N PHE A 289 12.39 0.41 6.48
CA PHE A 289 13.56 0.98 5.81
C PHE A 289 13.37 2.43 5.28
N CYS A 290 12.20 3.07 5.48
CA CYS A 290 11.93 4.44 5.00
C CYS A 290 11.60 5.42 6.15
N GLU A 291 12.29 6.55 6.34
CA GLU A 291 11.98 7.51 7.42
C GLU A 291 10.69 8.31 7.20
N GLU A 292 10.32 8.58 5.96
CA GLU A 292 9.09 9.26 5.57
C GLU A 292 8.48 8.53 4.36
N ILE A 293 7.17 8.30 4.39
CA ILE A 293 6.47 7.55 3.36
C ILE A 293 5.35 8.39 2.77
N HIS A 294 5.39 8.58 1.45
CA HIS A 294 4.35 9.21 0.65
C HIS A 294 3.64 8.16 -0.18
N LEU A 295 2.31 8.21 -0.17
CA LEU A 295 1.44 7.28 -0.88
C LEU A 295 0.75 8.00 -2.03
N TYR A 296 0.90 7.47 -3.23
CA TYR A 296 0.30 7.96 -4.47
C TYR A 296 -0.57 6.87 -5.07
N GLY A 297 -1.75 7.19 -5.63
CA GLY A 297 -2.60 6.19 -6.29
C GLY A 297 -3.29 5.21 -5.34
N PHE A 298 -3.49 5.60 -4.08
CA PHE A 298 -4.27 4.87 -3.09
C PHE A 298 -5.69 5.45 -3.02
N TRP A 299 -6.56 5.04 -3.94
CA TRP A 299 -7.95 5.51 -3.99
C TRP A 299 -8.89 4.39 -4.48
N PRO A 300 -9.56 3.69 -3.55
CA PRO A 300 -10.42 2.55 -3.88
C PRO A 300 -11.89 2.97 -4.03
N PHE A 301 -12.16 4.02 -4.82
CA PHE A 301 -13.51 4.51 -5.08
C PHE A 301 -13.70 4.86 -6.56
N HIS A 302 -14.96 4.81 -7.02
CA HIS A 302 -15.32 5.09 -8.41
C HIS A 302 -15.41 6.57 -8.75
N ARG A 303 -15.32 7.46 -7.76
CA ARG A 303 -15.41 8.91 -7.94
C ARG A 303 -14.34 9.59 -7.09
N ASP A 304 -13.82 10.72 -7.55
CA ASP A 304 -12.95 11.58 -6.77
C ASP A 304 -13.76 12.50 -5.83
N ALA A 305 -13.07 13.40 -5.12
CA ALA A 305 -13.70 14.36 -4.21
C ALA A 305 -14.63 15.36 -4.92
N GLN A 306 -14.48 15.54 -6.23
CA GLN A 306 -15.31 16.41 -7.07
C GLN A 306 -16.44 15.62 -7.76
N GLY A 307 -16.57 14.33 -7.48
CA GLY A 307 -17.59 13.46 -8.07
C GLY A 307 -17.27 12.96 -9.48
N LYS A 308 -16.10 13.28 -10.04
CA LYS A 308 -15.68 12.83 -11.38
C LYS A 308 -15.35 11.32 -11.34
N PRO A 309 -15.70 10.55 -12.39
CA PRO A 309 -15.38 9.13 -12.45
C PRO A 309 -13.88 8.85 -12.37
N VAL A 310 -13.51 7.85 -11.56
CA VAL A 310 -12.15 7.36 -11.36
C VAL A 310 -12.06 5.90 -11.82
N LYS A 311 -11.10 5.62 -12.70
CA LYS A 311 -10.82 4.24 -13.14
C LYS A 311 -10.22 3.42 -11.99
N TYR A 312 -10.44 2.11 -12.00
CA TYR A 312 -9.79 1.24 -11.03
C TYR A 312 -8.27 1.25 -11.18
N HIS A 313 -7.76 1.10 -12.40
CA HIS A 313 -6.35 1.33 -12.70
C HIS A 313 -6.14 2.52 -13.64
N TYR A 314 -5.00 3.18 -13.54
CA TYR A 314 -4.63 4.25 -14.48
C TYR A 314 -4.33 3.73 -15.90
N TYR A 315 -3.99 2.44 -16.04
CA TYR A 315 -3.46 1.86 -17.29
C TYR A 315 -4.39 0.89 -18.02
N ASP A 316 -5.53 0.50 -17.45
CA ASP A 316 -6.44 -0.46 -18.09
C ASP A 316 -7.91 0.00 -18.04
N ALA A 317 -8.79 -0.83 -18.60
CA ALA A 317 -10.24 -0.63 -18.61
C ALA A 317 -10.97 -1.50 -17.59
N LEU A 318 -10.25 -2.12 -16.65
CA LEU A 318 -10.85 -3.03 -15.67
C LEU A 318 -11.72 -2.24 -14.69
N THR A 319 -12.87 -2.82 -14.35
CA THR A 319 -13.73 -2.32 -13.29
C THR A 319 -13.62 -3.24 -12.07
N TYR A 320 -13.77 -2.67 -10.89
CA TYR A 320 -13.64 -3.42 -9.64
C TYR A 320 -14.71 -3.00 -8.66
N GLU A 321 -15.49 -3.95 -8.17
CA GLU A 321 -16.49 -3.70 -7.13
C GLU A 321 -15.84 -3.72 -5.75
N TYR A 322 -15.51 -2.54 -5.23
CA TYR A 322 -14.75 -2.38 -3.98
C TYR A 322 -15.52 -2.84 -2.73
N THR A 323 -16.86 -2.91 -2.80
CA THR A 323 -17.72 -3.25 -1.65
C THR A 323 -18.26 -4.68 -1.70
N SER A 324 -17.88 -5.46 -2.72
CA SER A 324 -18.34 -6.84 -2.83
C SER A 324 -17.87 -7.69 -1.65
N HIS A 325 -18.79 -8.44 -1.03
CA HIS A 325 -18.48 -9.45 -0.03
C HIS A 325 -17.60 -10.60 -0.57
N SER A 326 -17.63 -10.82 -1.89
CA SER A 326 -16.74 -11.79 -2.55
C SER A 326 -15.34 -11.26 -2.77
N SER A 327 -15.13 -9.95 -2.61
CA SER A 327 -13.80 -9.35 -2.71
C SER A 327 -12.85 -9.98 -1.69
N PRO A 328 -11.64 -10.37 -2.12
CA PRO A 328 -10.65 -10.84 -1.17
C PRO A 328 -10.12 -9.72 -0.26
N HIS A 329 -10.23 -8.46 -0.70
CA HIS A 329 -9.66 -7.29 -0.04
C HIS A 329 -10.76 -6.38 0.51
N THR A 330 -10.46 -5.71 1.63
CA THR A 330 -11.30 -4.66 2.20
C THR A 330 -10.71 -3.28 1.90
N MET A 331 -10.53 -2.95 0.61
CA MET A 331 -9.77 -1.75 0.21
C MET A 331 -10.30 -0.44 0.80
N PRO A 332 -11.62 -0.19 0.91
CA PRO A 332 -12.13 1.00 1.59
C PRO A 332 -11.73 1.08 3.07
N LEU A 333 -11.66 -0.07 3.77
CA LEU A 333 -11.14 -0.12 5.14
C LEU A 333 -9.66 0.24 5.17
N GLU A 334 -8.85 -0.36 4.28
CA GLU A 334 -7.42 -0.06 4.18
C GLU A 334 -7.18 1.44 3.92
N PHE A 335 -7.93 2.05 3.00
CA PHE A 335 -7.84 3.48 2.72
C PHE A 335 -8.21 4.33 3.93
N ARG A 336 -9.30 4.00 4.65
CA ARG A 336 -9.66 4.71 5.89
C ARG A 336 -8.54 4.64 6.93
N THR A 337 -7.93 3.47 7.10
CA THR A 337 -6.78 3.29 7.99
C THR A 337 -5.58 4.15 7.54
N LEU A 338 -5.22 4.12 6.26
CA LEU A 338 -4.12 4.93 5.71
C LEU A 338 -4.41 6.44 5.84
N ARG A 339 -5.67 6.86 5.68
CA ARG A 339 -6.08 8.26 5.87
C ARG A 339 -6.03 8.69 7.34
N ALA A 340 -6.38 7.81 8.27
CA ALA A 340 -6.18 8.08 9.70
C ALA A 340 -4.69 8.24 10.04
N LEU A 341 -3.83 7.38 9.50
CA LEU A 341 -2.38 7.48 9.65
C LEU A 341 -1.83 8.77 9.02
N HIS A 342 -2.38 9.20 7.89
CA HIS A 342 -2.05 10.49 7.28
C HIS A 342 -2.37 11.66 8.21
N ARG A 343 -3.58 11.69 8.80
CA ARG A 343 -4.00 12.73 9.76
C ARG A 343 -3.13 12.77 11.01
N GLN A 344 -2.58 11.62 11.41
CA GLN A 344 -1.65 11.48 12.54
C GLN A 344 -0.19 11.84 12.18
N GLY A 345 0.10 12.16 10.92
CA GLY A 345 1.45 12.45 10.44
C GLY A 345 2.34 11.22 10.25
N ALA A 346 1.80 10.00 10.31
CA ALA A 346 2.58 8.77 10.12
C ALA A 346 2.89 8.46 8.65
N LEU A 347 2.22 9.13 7.70
CA LEU A 347 2.48 9.07 6.27
C LEU A 347 1.90 10.31 5.57
N ARG A 348 2.26 10.55 4.31
CA ARG A 348 1.56 11.50 3.45
C ARG A 348 0.72 10.76 2.42
N LEU A 349 -0.57 11.05 2.34
CA LEU A 349 -1.48 10.42 1.40
C LEU A 349 -1.90 11.45 0.34
N HIS A 350 -1.47 11.23 -0.90
CA HIS A 350 -1.76 12.10 -2.03
C HIS A 350 -2.95 11.56 -2.82
N THR A 351 -4.02 12.35 -2.88
CA THR A 351 -5.28 12.01 -3.60
C THR A 351 -5.69 13.08 -4.61
N GLY A 352 -4.81 14.03 -4.91
CA GLY A 352 -5.08 15.14 -5.82
C GLY A 352 -3.90 15.38 -6.75
N THR A 353 -3.92 16.52 -7.43
CA THR A 353 -2.83 16.98 -8.30
C THR A 353 -1.61 17.38 -7.48
N CYS A 354 -0.42 17.06 -7.97
CA CYS A 354 0.83 17.57 -7.43
C CYS A 354 1.16 18.93 -8.04
N SER A 355 1.87 19.78 -7.29
CA SER A 355 2.34 21.05 -7.83
C SER A 355 3.55 20.79 -8.75
N PRO A 356 3.72 21.57 -9.84
CA PRO A 356 5.00 21.57 -10.55
C PRO A 356 6.11 21.89 -9.54
N ALA A 357 7.19 21.10 -9.54
CA ALA A 357 8.37 21.45 -8.76
C ALA A 357 8.80 22.87 -9.15
N ALA A 358 8.87 23.76 -8.15
CA ALA A 358 9.21 25.17 -8.32
C ALA A 358 10.67 25.37 -8.73
#